data_AF-A0A1H7W118-F1
#
_entry.id   AF-A0A1H7W118-F1
#
_cell.length_a   1.000
_cell.length_b   1.000
_cell.length_c   1.000
_cell.angle_alpha   90.00
_cell.angle_beta   90.00
_cell.angle_gamma   90.00
#
_symmetry.space_group_name_H-M   'P 1'
#
loop_
_entity.id
_entity.type
_entity.pdbx_description
1 polymer ?
#
loop_
_entity_poly.entity_id
_entity_poly.type
_entity_poly.pdbx_seq_one_letter_code
_entity_poly.pdbx_strand_id
1 'polypeptide(L)'
;RAAFQAVVDAGYADLVRPHAPGPGVYTYWDYTQLRFPRREGMRIDFVLGSPALAARVTNALIDRQERKGKGASDHAPVIVDLAD
;
A
#
# COMPACT_ATOMS: atom_id res chain seq x y z
N ARG A 1 -14.27 6.25 8.52
CA ARG A 1 -12.88 6.66 8.89
C ARG A 1 -12.55 6.37 10.36
N ALA A 2 -13.49 6.52 11.31
CA ALA A 2 -13.23 6.31 12.75
C ALA A 2 -12.53 4.99 13.10
N ALA A 3 -12.97 3.86 12.53
CA ALA A 3 -12.34 2.56 12.78
C ALA A 3 -10.85 2.51 12.40
N PHE A 4 -10.48 3.05 11.23
CA PHE A 4 -9.08 3.12 10.81
C PHE A 4 -8.26 4.04 11.73
N GLN A 5 -8.84 5.18 12.12
CA GLN A 5 -8.18 6.11 13.03
C GLN A 5 -7.93 5.46 14.40
N ALA A 6 -8.88 4.67 14.92
CA ALA A 6 -8.71 3.97 16.19
C ALA A 6 -7.53 2.98 16.17
N VAL A 7 -7.25 2.32 15.04
CA VAL A 7 -6.07 1.43 14.89
C VAL A 7 -4.78 2.25 14.93
N VAL A 8 -4.76 3.40 14.26
CA VAL A 8 -3.62 4.32 14.27
C VAL A 8 -3.38 4.89 15.67
N ASP A 9 -4.44 5.32 16.35
CA ASP A 9 -4.40 5.86 17.70
C ASP A 9 -3.96 4.81 18.74
N ALA A 10 -4.21 3.53 18.47
CA ALA A 10 -3.71 2.41 19.25
C ALA A 10 -2.20 2.14 19.06
N GLY A 11 -1.50 2.93 18.23
CA GLY A 11 -0.05 2.88 18.05
C GLY A 11 0.43 2.07 16.84
N TYR A 12 -0.47 1.67 15.94
CA TYR A 12 -0.07 1.01 14.69
C TYR A 12 0.26 2.03 13.60
N ALA A 13 1.38 1.84 12.92
CA ALA A 13 1.84 2.71 11.84
C ALA A 13 1.70 2.03 10.47
N ASP A 14 1.43 2.85 9.44
CA ASP A 14 1.54 2.43 8.03
C ASP A 14 3.02 2.19 7.69
N LEU A 15 3.40 0.91 7.57
CA LEU A 15 4.78 0.49 7.36
C LEU A 15 5.30 0.81 5.95
N VAL A 16 4.42 1.09 5.00
CA VAL A 16 4.77 1.23 3.59
C VAL A 16 4.97 2.70 3.22
N ARG A 17 4.23 3.60 3.87
CA ARG A 17 4.30 5.04 3.61
C ARG A 17 5.72 5.64 3.68
N PRO A 18 6.61 5.26 4.61
CA PRO A 18 7.98 5.76 4.62
C PRO A 18 8.80 5.38 3.38
N HIS A 19 8.50 4.24 2.75
CA HIS A 19 9.25 3.70 1.60
C HIS A 19 8.64 4.06 0.24
N ALA A 20 7.35 4.41 0.20
CA ALA A 20 6.65 4.87 -0.99
C ALA A 20 6.00 6.25 -0.77
N PRO A 21 6.80 7.32 -0.63
CA PRO A 21 6.30 8.66 -0.35
C PRO A 21 5.66 9.32 -1.58
N GLY A 22 4.84 10.33 -1.32
CA GLY A 22 4.33 11.24 -2.35
C GLY A 22 2.98 10.87 -2.95
N PRO A 23 2.47 11.74 -3.85
CA PRO A 23 1.22 11.48 -4.57
C PRO A 23 1.43 10.44 -5.67
N GLY A 24 0.35 9.83 -6.16
CA GLY A 24 0.45 8.86 -7.25
C GLY A 24 0.87 7.45 -6.83
N VAL A 25 1.00 7.23 -5.52
CA VAL A 25 1.28 5.93 -4.91
C VAL A 25 -0.06 5.30 -4.51
N TYR A 26 -0.52 4.37 -5.34
CA TYR A 26 -1.82 3.72 -5.21
C TYR A 26 -1.65 2.22 -5.18
N THR A 27 -2.62 1.56 -4.57
CA THR A 27 -2.70 0.09 -4.51
C THR A 27 -3.88 -0.43 -5.32
N TYR A 28 -4.79 0.45 -5.73
CA TYR A 28 -6.00 0.11 -6.46
C TYR A 28 -6.22 1.05 -7.65
N TRP A 29 -6.69 0.47 -8.76
CA TRP A 29 -7.19 1.20 -9.92
C TRP A 29 -8.37 0.46 -10.52
N ASP A 30 -9.50 1.16 -10.59
CA ASP A 30 -10.71 0.68 -11.25
C ASP A 30 -10.41 0.26 -12.70
N TYR A 31 -11.06 -0.81 -13.16
CA TYR A 31 -10.86 -1.33 -14.51
C TYR A 31 -11.36 -0.40 -15.61
N THR A 32 -12.35 0.44 -15.29
CA THR A 32 -12.99 1.33 -16.24
C THR A 32 -12.14 2.57 -16.50
N GLN A 33 -12.47 3.30 -17.57
CA GLN A 33 -11.93 4.64 -17.87
C GLN A 33 -10.39 4.76 -17.93
N LEU A 34 -9.69 3.63 -18.08
CA LEU A 34 -8.24 3.57 -18.19
C LEU A 34 -7.54 4.21 -16.97
N ARG A 35 -8.09 4.03 -15.76
CA ARG A 35 -7.57 4.63 -14.52
C ARG A 35 -6.14 4.21 -14.20
N PHE A 36 -5.78 2.94 -14.46
CA PHE A 36 -4.43 2.43 -14.26
C PHE A 36 -3.36 3.14 -15.13
N PRO A 37 -3.46 3.17 -16.48
CA PRO A 37 -2.48 3.90 -17.30
C PRO A 37 -2.53 5.42 -17.10
N ARG A 38 -3.68 5.99 -16.70
CA ARG A 38 -3.80 7.43 -16.36
C ARG A 38 -3.22 7.80 -14.99
N ARG A 39 -2.75 6.82 -14.20
CA ARG A 39 -2.25 7.01 -12.83
C ARG A 39 -3.29 7.67 -11.92
N GLU A 40 -4.54 7.24 -12.03
CA GLU A 40 -5.66 7.73 -11.23
C GLU A 40 -6.16 6.59 -10.35
N GLY A 41 -5.66 6.50 -9.12
CA GLY A 41 -5.94 5.37 -8.24
C GLY A 41 -6.29 5.79 -6.83
N MET A 42 -6.45 4.79 -5.98
CA MET A 42 -6.61 4.95 -4.54
C MET A 42 -5.59 4.09 -3.80
N ARG A 43 -5.23 4.52 -2.60
CA ARG A 43 -4.45 3.72 -1.67
C ARG A 43 -5.38 3.22 -0.59
N ILE A 44 -5.77 1.95 -0.69
CA ILE A 44 -6.77 1.32 0.20
C ILE A 44 -6.28 0.00 0.80
N ASP A 45 -5.08 -0.45 0.41
CA ASP A 45 -4.42 -1.63 0.96
C ASP A 45 -3.24 -1.16 1.81
N PHE A 46 -3.17 -1.65 3.05
CA PHE A 46 -2.21 -1.18 4.05
C PHE A 46 -1.59 -2.35 4.80
N VAL A 47 -0.32 -2.20 5.15
CA VAL A 47 0.32 -3.01 6.20
C VAL A 47 0.48 -2.10 7.41
N LEU A 48 -0.36 -2.32 8.43
CA LEU A 48 -0.31 -1.59 9.69
C LEU A 48 0.44 -2.44 10.72
N GLY A 49 1.54 -1.91 11.26
CA GLY A 49 2.40 -2.64 12.20
C GLY A 49 2.54 -1.94 13.54
N SER A 50 2.73 -2.74 14.60
CA SER A 50 3.13 -2.23 15.92
C SER A 50 4.56 -1.64 15.87
N PRO A 51 4.99 -0.87 16.89
CA PRO A 51 6.34 -0.34 16.94
C PRO A 51 7.44 -1.42 16.85
N ALA A 52 7.20 -2.59 17.46
CA ALA A 52 8.14 -3.71 17.40
C ALA A 52 8.27 -4.31 15.99
N LEU A 53 7.17 -4.39 15.24
CA LEU A 53 7.22 -4.84 13.84
C LEU A 53 7.87 -3.77 12.96
N ALA A 54 7.50 -2.50 13.15
CA ALA A 54 8.06 -1.38 12.41
C ALA A 54 9.59 -1.30 12.53
N ALA A 55 10.14 -1.58 13.72
CA ALA A 55 11.59 -1.61 13.95
C ALA A 55 12.33 -2.71 13.16
N ARG A 56 11.62 -3.73 12.67
CA ARG A 56 12.19 -4.80 11.85
C ARG A 56 12.06 -4.56 10.35
N VAL A 57 11.28 -3.56 9.91
CA VAL A 57 11.09 -3.28 8.50
C VAL A 57 12.39 -2.77 7.88
N THR A 58 12.87 -3.47 6.86
CA THR A 58 14.07 -3.08 6.11
C THR A 58 13.71 -2.39 4.80
N ASN A 59 12.58 -2.78 4.20
CA ASN A 59 12.07 -2.21 2.96
C ASN A 59 10.55 -2.39 2.85
N ALA A 60 9.90 -1.60 1.99
CA ALA A 60 8.51 -1.80 1.63
C ALA A 60 8.23 -1.23 0.24
N LEU A 61 7.30 -1.83 -0.51
CA LEU A 61 6.92 -1.34 -1.82
C LEU A 61 5.49 -1.72 -2.20
N ILE A 62 4.99 -1.08 -3.24
CA ILE A 62 3.76 -1.47 -3.93
C ILE A 62 4.13 -1.97 -5.31
N ASP A 63 3.88 -3.25 -5.58
CA ASP A 63 4.27 -3.88 -6.84
C ASP A 63 3.27 -3.54 -7.94
N ARG A 64 3.46 -2.37 -8.52
CA ARG A 64 2.65 -1.89 -9.63
C ARG A 64 2.86 -2.72 -10.91
N GLN A 65 3.94 -3.49 -11.04
CA GLN A 65 4.16 -4.30 -12.24
C GLN A 65 3.21 -5.49 -12.26
N GLU A 66 2.96 -6.13 -11.12
CA GLU A 66 1.99 -7.23 -10.99
C GLU A 66 0.55 -6.81 -11.31
N ARG A 67 0.24 -5.51 -11.20
CA ARG A 67 -1.04 -4.95 -11.65
C ARG A 67 -1.15 -4.82 -13.18
N LYS A 68 -0.06 -4.93 -13.93
CA LYS A 68 -0.06 -4.78 -15.39
C LYS A 68 -0.52 -6.07 -16.08
N GLY A 69 -1.22 -5.90 -17.20
CA GLY A 69 -1.54 -7.00 -18.11
C GLY A 69 -3.00 -7.44 -18.06
N LYS A 70 -3.31 -8.43 -18.89
CA LYS A 70 -4.68 -8.92 -19.10
C LYS A 70 -5.05 -9.89 -17.98
N GLY A 71 -6.20 -9.65 -17.34
CA GLY A 71 -6.72 -10.51 -16.27
C GLY A 71 -6.09 -10.30 -14.90
N ALA A 72 -5.18 -9.33 -14.74
CA ALA A 72 -4.66 -8.94 -13.43
C ALA A 72 -5.77 -8.36 -12.55
N SER A 73 -5.64 -8.53 -11.22
CA SER A 73 -6.49 -7.86 -10.22
C SER A 73 -6.51 -6.34 -10.43
N ASP A 74 -7.50 -5.65 -9.89
CA ASP A 74 -7.58 -4.20 -9.79
C ASP A 74 -6.63 -3.64 -8.72
N HIS A 75 -6.13 -4.51 -7.85
CA HIS A 75 -5.15 -4.19 -6.82
C HIS A 75 -3.71 -4.57 -7.22
N ALA A 76 -2.75 -3.84 -6.68
CA ALA A 76 -1.33 -4.16 -6.67
C ALA A 76 -0.93 -4.73 -5.31
N PRO A 77 -0.05 -5.74 -5.25
CA PRO A 77 0.51 -6.24 -4.00
C PRO A 77 1.18 -5.13 -3.19
N VAL A 78 1.01 -5.19 -1.87
CA VAL A 78 1.71 -4.35 -0.89
C VAL A 78 2.66 -5.25 -0.12
N ILE A 79 3.95 -4.94 -0.17
CA ILE A 79 5.01 -5.84 0.31
C ILE A 79 5.85 -5.09 1.35
N VAL A 80 6.23 -5.81 2.40
CA VAL A 80 7.12 -5.35 3.47
C VAL A 80 8.17 -6.43 3.69
N ASP A 81 9.44 -6.04 3.61
CA ASP A 81 10.58 -6.90 3.92
C ASP A 81 11.00 -6.67 5.39
N LEU A 82 11.29 -7.76 6.09
CA LEU A 82 11.70 -7.75 7.50
C LEU A 82 13.15 -8.22 7.63
N ALA A 83 13.86 -7.69 8.62
CA ALA A 83 15.11 -8.28 9.09
C ALA A 83 14.82 -9.60 9.82
N ASP A 84 15.65 -10.61 9.57
CA ASP A 84 15.62 -11.90 10.27
C ASP A 84 15.76 -11.75 11.79
#